data_AF-A0A2H6N7Y5-F1
#
_entry.id   AF-A0A2H6N7Y5-F1
#
_cell.length_a   1.000
_cell.length_b   1.000
_cell.length_c   1.000
_cell.angle_alpha   90.00
_cell.angle_beta   90.00
_cell.angle_gamma   90.00
#
_symmetry.space_group_name_H-M   'P 1'
#
loop_
_entity.id
_entity.type
_entity.pdbx_description
1 polymer ?
#
loop_
_entity_poly.entity_id
_entity_poly.type
_entity_poly.pdbx_seq_one_letter_code
_entity_poly.pdbx_strand_id
1 'polypeptide(L)'
;GVKKWKSVNRRNWVAARDMQKYRRHYPGLEETEVSEEDMWNLSFYKNEINFLPGGLYIEDLLETWQDDYSILEENHSYIQWLFPLREQGMNLRAKQLTRQEIEAFRKSEEVMER
;
A
#
# COMPACT_ATOMS: atom_id res chain seq x y z
N GLY A 1 -14.21 -39.16 -22.63
CA GLY A 1 -13.46 -39.37 -21.37
C GLY A 1 -13.15 -38.02 -20.74
N VAL A 2 -13.70 -37.74 -19.56
CA VAL A 2 -13.52 -36.45 -18.88
C VAL A 2 -12.15 -36.42 -18.19
N LYS A 3 -11.27 -35.51 -18.61
CA LYS A 3 -9.98 -35.28 -17.94
C LYS A 3 -10.25 -34.56 -16.61
N LYS A 4 -10.18 -35.30 -15.50
CA LYS A 4 -10.10 -34.73 -14.15
C LYS A 4 -8.75 -34.01 -14.01
N TRP A 5 -8.77 -32.69 -13.92
CA TRP A 5 -7.63 -31.93 -13.42
C TRP A 5 -7.57 -32.10 -11.91
N LYS A 6 -6.58 -32.86 -11.43
CA LYS A 6 -6.26 -32.89 -10.00
C LYS A 6 -5.66 -31.53 -9.64
N SER A 7 -6.44 -30.70 -8.95
CA SER A 7 -5.89 -29.53 -8.25
C SER A 7 -4.91 -30.04 -7.20
N VAL A 8 -3.62 -29.99 -7.53
CA VAL A 8 -2.57 -30.17 -6.54
C VAL A 8 -2.58 -28.91 -5.70
N ASN A 9 -2.96 -29.04 -4.43
CA ASN A 9 -2.94 -27.98 -3.43
C ASN A 9 -1.48 -27.54 -3.21
N ARG A 10 -0.99 -26.68 -4.10
CA ARG A 10 0.35 -26.13 -4.07
C ARG A 10 0.28 -24.93 -3.14
N ARG A 11 0.74 -25.09 -1.89
CA ARG A 11 0.94 -23.95 -0.98
C ARG A 11 1.71 -22.87 -1.73
N ASN A 12 1.15 -21.66 -1.77
CA ASN A 12 1.81 -20.52 -2.38
C ASN A 12 3.00 -20.11 -1.50
N TRP A 13 4.16 -20.72 -1.75
CA TRP A 13 5.40 -20.46 -1.02
C TRP A 13 5.87 -19.01 -1.09
N VAL A 14 5.52 -18.29 -2.16
CA VAL A 14 5.83 -16.86 -2.31
C VAL A 14 5.09 -16.07 -1.25
N ALA A 15 3.75 -16.22 -1.19
CA ALA A 15 2.93 -15.56 -0.18
C ALA A 15 3.37 -15.93 1.25
N ALA A 16 3.71 -17.20 1.51
CA ALA A 16 4.20 -17.63 2.82
C ALA A 16 5.52 -16.94 3.22
N ARG A 17 6.45 -16.77 2.27
CA ARG A 17 7.72 -16.08 2.49
C ARG A 17 7.50 -14.59 2.75
N ASP A 18 6.66 -13.94 1.96
CA ASP A 18 6.42 -12.50 2.10
C ASP A 18 5.74 -12.20 3.44
N MET A 19 4.81 -13.06 3.88
CA MET A 19 4.24 -12.99 5.23
C MET A 19 5.27 -13.18 6.35
N GLN A 20 6.28 -14.03 6.16
CA GLN A 20 7.36 -14.15 7.14
C GLN A 20 8.24 -12.90 7.20
N LYS A 21 8.52 -12.26 6.05
CA LYS A 21 9.27 -10.98 6.01
C LYS A 21 8.51 -9.88 6.72
N TYR A 22 7.22 -9.72 6.42
CA TYR A 22 6.34 -8.75 7.07
C TYR A 22 6.34 -8.90 8.60
N ARG A 23 6.08 -10.13 9.10
CA ARG A 23 6.07 -10.42 10.55
C ARG A 23 7.39 -10.16 11.26
N ARG A 24 8.51 -10.22 10.53
CA ARG A 24 9.85 -9.97 11.05
C ARG A 24 10.32 -8.53 10.81
N HIS A 25 9.42 -7.61 10.46
CA HIS A 25 9.73 -6.20 10.21
C HIS A 25 10.81 -5.99 9.14
N TYR A 26 10.82 -6.85 8.11
CA TYR A 26 11.69 -6.74 6.94
C TYR A 26 13.20 -6.73 7.30
N PRO A 27 13.75 -7.88 7.73
CA PRO A 27 15.17 -7.98 8.08
C PRO A 27 16.06 -7.72 6.86
N GLY A 28 17.08 -6.87 7.02
CA GLY A 28 18.02 -6.52 5.95
C GLY A 28 17.49 -5.50 4.94
N LEU A 29 16.32 -4.90 5.20
CA LEU A 29 15.87 -3.74 4.44
C LEU A 29 16.69 -2.52 4.84
N GLU A 30 17.53 -2.05 3.92
CA GLU A 30 18.24 -0.78 4.06
C GLU A 30 17.34 0.36 3.59
N GLU A 31 17.25 1.40 4.42
CA GLU A 31 16.50 2.62 4.13
C GLU A 31 17.44 3.80 4.27
N THR A 32 17.34 4.75 3.35
CA THR A 32 18.02 6.04 3.46
C THR A 32 17.07 7.02 4.14
N GLU A 33 17.61 7.83 5.04
CA GLU A 33 16.85 8.96 5.59
C GLU A 33 16.51 9.94 4.46
N VAL A 34 15.27 10.41 4.44
CA VAL A 34 14.76 11.38 3.47
C VAL A 34 14.25 12.61 4.21
N SER A 35 14.14 13.74 3.52
CA SER A 35 13.47 14.90 4.10
C SER A 35 11.96 14.66 4.15
N GLU A 36 11.22 15.45 4.96
CA GLU A 36 9.76 15.30 5.04
C GLU A 36 9.06 15.56 3.71
N GLU A 37 9.63 16.43 2.86
CA GLU A 37 9.09 16.72 1.52
C GLU A 37 9.11 15.50 0.58
N ASP A 38 9.97 14.51 0.88
CA ASP A 38 10.09 13.27 0.13
C ASP A 38 9.25 12.11 0.73
N MET A 39 8.54 12.36 1.84
CA MET A 39 7.65 11.38 2.50
C MET A 39 6.27 11.31 1.85
N TRP A 40 6.21 10.74 0.65
CA TRP A 40 4.98 10.79 -0.16
C TRP A 40 3.80 10.05 0.49
N ASN A 41 4.03 8.99 1.27
CA ASN A 41 2.93 8.36 1.99
C ASN A 41 2.37 9.32 3.04
N LEU A 42 3.22 10.12 3.70
CA LEU A 42 2.77 11.14 4.65
C LEU A 42 1.97 12.24 3.96
N SER A 43 2.48 12.78 2.86
CA SER A 43 1.74 13.80 2.09
C SER A 43 0.41 13.28 1.55
N PHE A 44 0.32 12.01 1.14
CA PHE A 44 -0.95 11.42 0.72
C PHE A 44 -1.97 11.39 1.87
N TYR A 45 -1.56 10.96 3.06
CA TYR A 45 -2.44 10.88 4.23
C TYR A 45 -2.81 12.25 4.82
N LYS A 46 -1.96 13.26 4.62
CA LYS A 46 -2.27 14.68 4.90
C LYS A 46 -3.14 15.34 3.83
N ASN A 47 -3.61 14.56 2.84
CA ASN A 47 -4.41 15.08 1.73
C ASN A 47 -3.68 16.13 0.86
N GLU A 48 -2.35 16.16 0.87
CA GLU A 48 -1.52 17.13 0.12
C GLU A 48 -1.22 16.69 -1.30
N ILE A 49 -1.25 15.38 -1.57
CA ILE A 49 -1.06 14.80 -2.90
C ILE A 49 -2.14 13.76 -3.20
N ASN A 50 -2.41 13.55 -4.49
CA ASN A 50 -3.28 12.49 -4.95
C ASN A 50 -2.53 11.18 -5.16
N PHE A 51 -3.25 10.05 -5.10
CA PHE A 51 -2.64 8.77 -5.45
C PHE A 51 -2.32 8.70 -6.96
N LEU A 52 -1.27 7.98 -7.31
CA LEU A 52 -0.84 7.82 -8.70
C LEU A 52 -0.92 6.36 -9.14
N PRO A 53 -1.18 6.10 -10.44
CA PRO A 53 -1.52 7.05 -11.51
C PRO A 53 -2.97 7.58 -11.46
N GLY A 54 -3.15 8.86 -11.81
CA GLY A 54 -4.46 9.43 -12.20
C GLY A 54 -5.54 9.43 -11.11
N GLY A 55 -5.13 9.42 -9.85
CA GLY A 55 -6.03 9.29 -8.72
C GLY A 55 -6.55 10.60 -8.14
N LEU A 56 -7.30 10.43 -7.06
CA LEU A 56 -7.89 11.47 -6.22
C LEU A 56 -7.03 11.71 -4.98
N TYR A 57 -7.29 12.83 -4.30
CA TYR A 57 -6.82 13.02 -2.93
C TYR A 57 -7.51 12.03 -1.99
N ILE A 58 -6.92 11.75 -0.82
CA ILE A 58 -7.45 10.70 0.08
C ILE A 58 -8.87 11.04 0.56
N GLU A 59 -9.19 12.31 0.78
CA GLU A 59 -10.53 12.76 1.17
C GLU A 59 -11.56 12.46 0.09
N ASP A 60 -11.29 12.91 -1.13
CA ASP A 60 -12.16 12.66 -2.28
C ASP A 60 -12.30 11.15 -2.55
N LEU A 61 -11.22 10.39 -2.43
CA LEU A 61 -11.24 8.93 -2.60
C LEU A 61 -12.18 8.27 -1.59
N LEU A 62 -12.04 8.58 -0.30
CA LEU A 62 -12.83 7.97 0.75
C LEU A 62 -14.29 8.41 0.71
N GLU A 63 -14.57 9.67 0.35
CA GLU A 63 -15.95 10.16 0.24
C GLU A 63 -16.66 9.60 -0.99
N THR A 64 -16.00 9.64 -2.16
CA THR A 64 -16.67 9.37 -3.44
C THR A 64 -16.64 7.91 -3.87
N TRP A 65 -15.64 7.12 -3.45
CA TRP A 65 -15.52 5.71 -3.90
C TRP A 65 -16.00 4.69 -2.87
N GLN A 66 -16.31 5.07 -1.63
CA GLN A 66 -16.66 4.13 -0.54
C GLN A 66 -17.75 3.09 -0.91
N ASP A 67 -18.73 3.50 -1.72
CA ASP A 67 -19.85 2.65 -2.15
C ASP A 67 -19.88 2.41 -3.68
N ASP A 68 -18.91 2.93 -4.43
CA ASP A 68 -18.81 2.71 -5.88
C ASP A 68 -17.92 1.50 -6.19
N TYR A 69 -18.49 0.31 -6.00
CA TYR A 69 -17.79 -0.95 -6.26
C TYR A 69 -17.33 -1.10 -7.71
N SER A 70 -18.03 -0.48 -8.66
CA SER A 70 -17.64 -0.55 -10.08
C SER A 70 -16.29 0.14 -10.28
N ILE A 71 -16.14 1.35 -9.75
CA ILE A 71 -14.87 2.10 -9.85
C ILE A 71 -13.76 1.39 -9.08
N LEU A 72 -14.05 0.84 -7.90
CA LEU A 72 -13.07 0.12 -7.09
C LEU A 72 -12.53 -1.14 -7.81
N GLU A 73 -13.38 -1.87 -8.54
CA GLU A 73 -13.00 -3.05 -9.32
C GLU A 73 -12.24 -2.68 -10.61
N GLU A 74 -12.54 -1.53 -11.23
CA GLU A 74 -11.86 -1.07 -12.44
C GLU A 74 -10.48 -0.46 -12.15
N ASN A 75 -10.34 0.31 -11.06
CA ASN A 75 -9.09 0.99 -10.72
C ASN A 75 -8.50 0.45 -9.41
N HIS A 76 -7.44 -0.35 -9.50
CA HIS A 76 -6.75 -0.91 -8.34
C HIS A 76 -5.53 -0.10 -7.85
N SER A 77 -5.24 1.05 -8.46
CA SER A 77 -4.01 1.79 -8.15
C SER A 77 -4.00 2.41 -6.74
N TYR A 78 -5.19 2.75 -6.21
CA TYR A 78 -5.38 3.33 -4.87
C TYR A 78 -4.98 2.38 -3.74
N ILE A 79 -5.04 1.05 -3.97
CA ILE A 79 -4.86 0.04 -2.93
C ILE A 79 -3.51 0.19 -2.23
N GLN A 80 -2.42 0.38 -2.97
CA GLN A 80 -1.09 0.50 -2.37
C GLN A 80 -0.87 1.85 -1.68
N TRP A 81 -1.64 2.88 -2.00
CA TRP A 81 -1.58 4.18 -1.31
C TRP A 81 -2.35 4.15 0.01
N LEU A 82 -3.52 3.49 0.03
CA LEU A 82 -4.25 3.22 1.28
C LEU A 82 -3.53 2.20 2.16
N PHE A 83 -2.85 1.21 1.56
CA PHE A 83 -2.16 0.16 2.29
C PHE A 83 -0.67 0.11 1.88
N PRO A 84 0.13 1.13 2.23
CA PRO A 84 1.51 1.21 1.80
C PRO A 84 2.34 0.11 2.46
N LEU A 85 3.20 -0.52 1.66
CA LEU A 85 4.04 -1.64 2.07
C LEU A 85 5.49 -1.20 2.19
N ARG A 86 6.26 -1.83 3.07
CA ARG A 86 7.72 -1.61 3.18
C ARG A 86 8.52 -2.29 2.06
N GLU A 87 7.84 -2.85 1.07
CA GLU A 87 8.41 -3.46 -0.13
C GLU A 87 7.66 -3.00 -1.37
N GLN A 88 8.32 -3.04 -2.54
CA GLN A 88 7.69 -2.60 -3.79
C GLN A 88 6.53 -3.53 -4.16
N GLY A 89 5.32 -2.98 -4.18
CA GLY A 89 4.13 -3.66 -4.67
C GLY A 89 3.92 -3.50 -6.17
N MET A 90 2.70 -3.82 -6.63
CA MET A 90 2.34 -3.79 -8.06
C MET A 90 2.23 -2.37 -8.62
N ASN A 91 1.95 -1.37 -7.77
CA ASN A 91 1.94 0.01 -8.17
C ASN A 91 3.35 0.61 -8.07
N LEU A 92 4.03 0.70 -9.21
CA LEU A 92 5.39 1.28 -9.32
C LEU A 92 5.45 2.77 -8.95
N ARG A 93 4.31 3.47 -8.94
CA ARG A 93 4.25 4.89 -8.56
C ARG A 93 4.05 5.09 -7.06
N ALA A 94 3.50 4.10 -6.36
CA ALA A 94 3.38 4.15 -4.91
C ALA A 94 4.75 3.89 -4.28
N LYS A 95 5.16 4.77 -3.37
CA LYS A 95 6.45 4.68 -2.67
C LYS A 95 6.39 3.61 -1.59
N GLN A 96 7.54 2.98 -1.33
CA GLN A 96 7.66 2.05 -0.22
C GLN A 96 7.53 2.80 1.11
N LEU A 97 6.79 2.23 2.06
CA LEU A 97 6.64 2.78 3.40
C LEU A 97 7.96 2.68 4.17
N THR A 98 8.51 3.80 4.58
CA THR A 98 9.76 3.86 5.36
C THR A 98 9.50 3.85 6.87
N ARG A 99 10.53 3.57 7.69
CA ARG A 99 10.40 3.69 9.16
C ARG A 99 10.18 5.14 9.58
N GLN A 100 10.83 6.05 8.87
CA GLN A 100 10.71 7.49 9.11
C GLN A 100 9.27 7.96 8.87
N GLU A 101 8.63 7.52 7.78
CA GLU A 101 7.20 7.78 7.53
C GLU A 101 6.31 7.17 8.61
N ILE A 102 6.58 5.94 9.06
CA ILE A 102 5.82 5.31 10.15
C ILE A 102 5.91 6.13 11.45
N GLU A 103 7.09 6.67 11.77
CA GLU A 103 7.26 7.55 12.92
C GLU A 103 6.56 8.90 12.72
N ALA A 104 6.60 9.46 11.52
CA ALA A 104 5.90 10.70 11.18
C ALA A 104 4.38 10.53 11.29
N PHE A 105 3.83 9.41 10.82
CA PHE A 105 2.41 9.06 10.95
C PHE A 105 2.01 9.10 12.42
N ARG A 106 2.76 8.39 13.28
CA ARG A 106 2.49 8.31 14.72
C ARG A 106 2.55 9.66 15.45
N LYS A 107 3.27 10.64 14.89
CA LYS A 107 3.41 11.99 15.45
C LYS A 107 2.36 12.96 14.91
N SER A 108 1.68 12.63 13.82
CA SER A 108 0.66 13.46 13.21
C SER A 108 -0.72 13.04 13.72
N GLU A 109 -1.33 13.90 14.54
CA GLU A 109 -2.68 13.67 15.08
C GLU A 109 -3.72 13.54 13.95
N GLU A 110 -3.70 14.46 12.99
CA GLU A 110 -4.58 14.44 11.81
C GLU A 110 -4.52 13.12 11.04
N VAL A 111 -3.31 12.60 10.77
CA VAL A 111 -3.12 11.34 10.03
C VAL A 111 -3.61 10.13 10.86
N MET A 112 -3.47 10.19 12.18
CA MET A 112 -3.89 9.12 13.09
C MET A 112 -5.40 9.09 13.38
N GLU A 113 -6.10 10.22 13.22
CA GLU A 113 -7.55 10.32 13.40
C GLU A 113 -8.35 9.82 12.18
N ARG A 114 -7.69 9.66 11.04
CA ARG A 114 -8.28 9.25 9.75
C ARG A 114 -8.55 7.75 9.69
#